data_AF-A0A125S0V0-F1
#
_entry.id   AF-A0A125S0V0-F1
#
_cell.length_a   1.000
_cell.length_b   1.000
_cell.length_c   1.000
_cell.angle_alpha   90.00
_cell.angle_beta   90.00
_cell.angle_gamma   90.00
#
_symmetry.space_group_name_H-M   'P 1'
#
loop_
_entity.id
_entity.type
_entity.pdbx_description
1 polymer ?
#
loop_
_entity_poly.entity_id
_entity_poly.type
_entity_poly.pdbx_seq_one_letter_code
_entity_poly.pdbx_strand_id
1 'polypeptide(L)' 'MTAFAFAYIDYLIGLDWSPEQISGALTRLDVPSHEWIYQYIYQDKSKGGKLHLHLRHQKKYRQKHGSTTFRRFRR' A
#
# COMPACT_ATOMS: atom_id res chain seq x y z
N MET A 1 20.11 9.36 -5.40
CA MET A 1 18.89 9.80 -4.68
C MET A 1 19.07 11.23 -4.21
N THR A 2 18.37 12.20 -4.83
CA THR A 2 18.41 13.59 -4.38
C THR A 2 17.49 13.78 -3.16
N ALA A 3 17.85 14.68 -2.24
CA ALA A 3 17.02 14.99 -1.07
C ALA A 3 15.59 15.43 -1.47
N PHE A 4 15.46 16.08 -2.63
CA PHE A 4 14.17 16.46 -3.22
C PHE A 4 13.29 15.27 -3.58
N ALA A 5 13.86 14.15 -4.06
CA ALA A 5 13.08 12.97 -4.40
C ALA A 5 12.42 12.34 -3.16
N PHE A 6 13.14 12.27 -2.03
CA PHE A 6 12.59 11.76 -0.78
C PHE A 6 11.44 12.62 -0.25
N ALA A 7 11.64 13.94 -0.20
CA ALA A 7 10.59 14.86 0.24
C ALA A 7 9.34 14.80 -0.65
N TYR A 8 9.53 14.61 -1.97
CA TYR A 8 8.43 14.47 -2.91
C TYR A 8 7.69 13.14 -2.75
N ILE A 9 8.40 12.04 -2.50
CA ILE A 9 7.80 10.73 -2.20
C ILE A 9 6.97 10.81 -0.91
N ASP A 10 7.50 11.39 0.17
CA ASP A 10 6.76 11.56 1.43
C ASP A 10 5.50 12.41 1.24
N TYR A 11 5.58 13.48 0.45
CA TYR A 11 4.43 14.32 0.11
C TYR A 11 3.35 13.55 -0.68
N LEU A 12 3.75 12.77 -1.69
CA LEU A 12 2.81 11.98 -2.50
C LEU A 12 2.15 10.86 -1.69
N ILE A 13 2.90 10.18 -0.81
CA ILE A 13 2.33 9.18 0.10
C ILE A 13 1.31 9.83 1.05
N GLY A 14 1.60 11.04 1.53
CA GLY A 14 0.66 11.83 2.34
C GLY A 14 -0.66 12.15 1.61
N LEU A 15 -0.64 12.18 0.28
CA LEU A 15 -1.81 12.42 -0.58
C LEU A 15 -2.52 11.14 -1.05
N ASP A 16 -2.24 9.98 -0.44
CA ASP A 16 -2.82 8.67 -0.79
C ASP A 16 -2.44 8.17 -2.20
N TRP A 17 -1.27 8.57 -2.73
CA TRP A 17 -0.79 8.08 -4.03
C TRP A 17 -0.25 6.65 -3.93
N SER A 18 -0.52 5.83 -4.96
CA SER A 18 0.03 4.48 -5.06
C SER A 18 1.53 4.53 -5.39
N PRO A 19 2.38 3.63 -4.85
CA PRO A 19 3.80 3.51 -5.20
C PRO A 19 4.07 3.43 -6.71
N GLU A 20 3.17 2.81 -7.47
CA GLU A 20 3.23 2.71 -8.94
C GLU A 20 3.00 4.07 -9.62
N GLN A 21 2.09 4.88 -9.09
CA GLN A 21 1.83 6.23 -9.59
C GLN A 21 2.98 7.18 -9.26
N ILE A 22 3.58 7.01 -8.08
CA ILE A 22 4.78 7.74 -7.66
C ILE A 22 5.92 7.41 -8.62
N SER A 23 6.19 6.12 -8.87
CA SER A 23 7.21 5.69 -9.82
C SER A 23 6.97 6.24 -11.24
N GLY A 24 5.72 6.30 -11.71
CA GLY A 24 5.38 6.87 -13.01
C GLY A 24 5.43 8.40 -13.07
N ALA A 25 5.09 9.10 -11.99
CA ALA A 25 5.19 10.55 -11.91
C ALA A 25 6.64 11.02 -11.86
N LEU A 26 7.50 10.22 -11.22
CA LEU A 26 8.91 10.49 -11.05
C LEU A 26 9.80 9.89 -12.16
N THR A 27 9.26 9.39 -13.28
CA THR A 27 10.05 8.82 -14.39
C THR A 27 11.17 9.75 -14.94
N ARG A 28 11.08 11.06 -14.68
CA ARG A 28 12.09 12.07 -15.05
C ARG A 28 13.14 12.37 -13.98
N LEU A 29 12.88 11.95 -12.75
CA LEU A 29 13.78 12.06 -11.61
C LEU A 29 14.35 10.66 -11.37
N ASP A 30 15.62 10.55 -11.02
CA ASP A 30 16.31 9.28 -10.82
C ASP A 30 15.79 8.57 -9.54
N VAL A 31 14.55 8.09 -9.63
CA VAL A 31 13.77 7.52 -8.53
C VAL A 31 13.82 6.01 -8.62
N PRO A 32 13.97 5.33 -7.48
CA PRO A 32 14.15 3.90 -7.50
C PRO A 32 12.83 3.22 -7.83
N SER A 33 12.90 1.98 -8.33
CA SER A 33 11.73 1.16 -8.64
C SER A 33 10.70 1.17 -7.51
N HIS A 34 9.44 1.00 -7.86
CA HIS A 34 8.32 0.80 -6.92
C HIS A 34 8.64 -0.19 -5.76
N GLU A 35 9.45 -1.23 -5.99
CA GLU A 35 9.96 -2.13 -4.93
C GLU A 35 10.73 -1.42 -3.81
N TRP A 36 11.55 -0.42 -4.15
CA TRP A 36 12.31 0.34 -3.18
C TRP A 36 11.41 1.22 -2.32
N ILE A 37 10.34 1.77 -2.90
CA ILE A 37 9.28 2.49 -2.17
C ILE A 37 8.62 1.54 -1.16
N TYR A 38 8.34 0.29 -1.54
CA TYR A 38 7.84 -0.70 -0.59
C TYR A 38 8.83 -0.99 0.54
N GLN A 39 10.12 -1.16 0.24
CA GLN A 39 11.15 -1.36 1.28
C GLN A 39 11.23 -0.17 2.25
N TYR A 40 11.14 1.05 1.72
CA TYR A 40 11.10 2.27 2.53
C TYR A 40 9.89 2.30 3.47
N ILE A 41 8.69 1.99 2.96
CA ILE A 41 7.47 1.90 3.78
C ILE A 41 7.60 0.80 4.84
N TYR A 42 8.20 -0.35 4.53
CA TYR A 42 8.44 -1.41 5.52
C TYR A 42 9.45 -1.00 6.59
N GLN A 43 10.50 -0.26 6.23
CA GLN A 43 11.43 0.29 7.21
C GLN A 43 10.75 1.34 8.11
N ASP A 44 9.94 2.22 7.54
CA ASP A 44 9.15 3.21 8.30
C ASP A 44 8.20 2.50 9.27
N LYS A 45 7.49 1.46 8.80
CA LYS A 45 6.64 0.61 9.63
C LYS A 45 7.43 -0.03 10.79
N SER A 46 8.63 -0.53 10.55
CA SER A 46 9.48 -1.09 11.60
C SER A 46 9.95 -0.05 12.62
N LYS A 47 10.03 1.22 12.22
CA LYS A 47 10.32 2.37 13.09
C LYS A 47 9.07 2.93 13.78
N GLY A 48 7.89 2.36 13.54
CA GLY A 48 6.61 2.82 14.09
C GLY A 48 5.95 3.95 13.31
N GLY A 49 6.40 4.22 12.08
CA GLY A 49 5.83 5.24 11.22
C GLY A 49 4.49 4.86 10.60
N LYS A 50 3.78 5.88 10.11
CA LYS A 50 2.37 5.80 9.69
C LYS A 50 2.19 5.75 8.17
N LEU A 51 3.28 5.79 7.39
CA LEU A 51 3.22 5.81 5.92
C LEU A 51 2.51 4.57 5.37
N HIS A 52 2.64 3.43 6.05
CA HIS A 52 1.97 2.18 5.66
C HIS A 52 0.43 2.24 5.74
N LEU A 53 -0.15 3.20 6.46
CA LEU A 53 -1.62 3.37 6.57
C LEU A 53 -2.22 4.00 5.31
N HIS A 54 -1.41 4.74 4.55
CA HIS A 54 -1.81 5.45 3.33
C HIS A 54 -1.75 4.55 2.08
N LEU A 55 -1.34 3.28 2.23
CA LEU A 55 -1.35 2.32 1.14
C LEU A 55 -2.80 1.96 0.76
N ARG A 56 -3.21 2.43 -0.42
CA ARG A 56 -4.55 2.25 -1.02
C ARG A 56 -5.07 0.80 -1.03
N HIS A 57 -4.18 -0.19 -1.01
CA HIS A 57 -4.53 -1.61 -1.10
C HIS A 57 -4.52 -2.36 0.24
N GLN A 58 -5.23 -1.85 1.24
CA GLN A 58 -5.84 -2.74 2.23
C GLN A 58 -7.03 -3.45 1.54
N LYS A 59 -6.77 -4.48 0.74
CA LYS A 59 -7.85 -5.35 0.24
C LYS A 59 -8.54 -5.96 1.46
N LYS A 60 -9.68 -5.41 1.89
CA LYS A 60 -10.60 -6.07 2.82
C LYS A 60 -10.96 -7.41 2.20
N TYR A 61 -10.41 -8.50 2.73
CA TYR A 61 -10.81 -9.84 2.34
C TYR A 61 -12.30 -9.96 2.61
N ARG A 62 -13.10 -10.06 1.54
CA ARG A 62 -14.56 -10.20 1.65
C ARG A 62 -14.81 -11.60 2.20
N GLN A 63 -15.12 -11.71 3.50
CA GLN A 63 -15.57 -12.98 4.07
C GLN A 63 -16.83 -13.44 3.31
N LYS A 64 -16.71 -14.57 2.59
CA LYS A 64 -17.87 -15.30 2.07
C LYS A 64 -18.52 -16.01 3.26
N HIS A 65 -19.54 -15.40 3.86
CA HIS A 65 -20.49 -16.14 4.67
C HIS A 65 -21.62 -16.65 3.78
N GLY A 66 -21.66 -17.97 3.59
CA GLY A 66 -22.77 -18.69 2.96
C GLY A 66 -22.30 -20.10 2.56
N SER A 67 -22.87 -21.20 3.04
CA SER A 67 -24.01 -21.41 3.93
C SER A 67 -23.99 -22.88 4.37
N THR A 68 -23.39 -23.21 5.51
CA THR A 68 -23.49 -24.58 6.08
C THR A 68 -24.75 -24.67 6.92
N THR A 69 -25.93 -24.62 6.31
CA THR A 69 -27.17 -25.09 6.95
C THR A 69 -28.23 -25.41 5.90
N PHE A 70 -28.01 -26.47 5.12
CA PHE A 70 -29.17 -27.23 4.66
C PHE A 70 -29.65 -28.07 5.85
N ARG A 71 -30.59 -27.49 6.63
CA ARG A 71 -31.48 -28.29 7.48
C ARG A 71 -32.20 -29.28 6.59
N ARG A 72 -31.86 -30.57 6.70
CA ARG A 72 -32.82 -31.65 6.48
C ARG A 72 -32.91 -32.48 7.75
N PHE A 73 -33.65 -31.94 8.71
CA PHE A 73 -34.52 -32.80 9.51
C PHE A 73 -35.63 -33.26 8.55
N ARG A 74 -35.61 -34.53 8.17
CA ARG A 74 -36.84 -35.22 7.79
C ARG A 74 -36.70 -36.66 8.25
N ARG A 75 -37.67 -37.04 9.08
CA ARG A 75 -38.01 -38.39 9.51
C ARG A 75 -38.06 -39.36 8.33
#